data_AF-A0A4V5NG03-F1
#
_entry.id   AF-A0A4V5NG03-F1
#
_cell.length_a   1.000
_cell.length_b   1.000
_cell.length_c   1.000
_cell.angle_alpha   90.00
_cell.angle_beta   90.00
_cell.angle_gamma   90.00
#
_symmetry.space_group_name_H-M   'P 1'
#
loop_
_entity.id
_entity.type
_entity.pdbx_description
1 polymer ?
#
loop_
_entity_poly.entity_id
_entity_poly.type
_entity_poly.pdbx_seq_one_letter_code
_entity_poly.pdbx_strand_id
1 'polypeptide(L)'
;MAEIHPLGPARTKFCKEALDLVDGEAGLMQEVISLLASKAGCVRVREIAEQHFSQLTPAQYTRLFDAQILPFLKTITHKNVTSSLILAPRLMTVYNILYGGNGQCAESLFTAVAKHLQALTLTHPDELDAADTNTADTIETVFTALDAPDKLVEVNTESQAHDGLRVVVETMRQLFEAPLPATAAFAYRPALKYLRRVEQRFGLGQTLPDGKDNVKIATRHAVFDLACERPGELSEDGRRHDNDHVDIPQISILPTLQEIQSPRNEYLPLADPKEWYIGGLKGLLDRHFRLLREDTVGQLRDAAKFELERLHDPHAQDRKRQGARTFVYRNVAVSDLAFDSFSGMEVALSFDQPRELQKKSERQRRDWWDGSKRLGHEALVCLLSSEGSATFFIVSPAPIRPKKDVQTGKIIQPLHKGYNLWSEEERAHVIAKPINQSDTYTLLDQLMNGYAEQLSLVEFPGVLLPAFRPTLQAMQTMSETLDVPFAEVLAPVSMTANADRDIDVGPPNYATRPGFRYNLSAVTNAGTRLYMTPARNTEETTAELTAHSSLDFGQAQSVVSSLSRFLALIQGPPGTGKSYTGVQLIKILLDDKKAGKLGPIICVCYTNHALD
;
A
#
# COMPACT_ATOMS: atom_id res chain seq x y z
N MET A 1 -5.20 -45.01 -5.75
CA MET A 1 -4.78 -43.75 -6.38
C MET A 1 -4.71 -44.01 -7.87
N ALA A 2 -5.56 -43.37 -8.67
CA ALA A 2 -5.51 -43.53 -10.13
C ALA A 2 -4.14 -43.05 -10.64
N GLU A 3 -3.48 -43.84 -11.49
CA GLU A 3 -2.23 -43.43 -12.14
C GLU A 3 -2.48 -42.17 -12.97
N ILE A 4 -1.79 -41.09 -12.63
CA ILE A 4 -1.88 -39.84 -13.38
C ILE A 4 -0.98 -40.01 -14.61
N HIS A 5 -1.56 -40.40 -15.74
CA HIS A 5 -0.81 -40.54 -17.00
C HIS A 5 -0.42 -39.16 -17.56
N PRO A 6 0.78 -39.02 -18.18
CA PRO A 6 1.24 -37.75 -18.77
C PRO A 6 0.28 -37.21 -19.83
N LEU A 7 0.11 -35.88 -19.91
CA LEU A 7 -0.77 -35.25 -20.91
C LEU A 7 -0.29 -35.44 -22.35
N GLY A 8 1.02 -35.61 -22.57
CA GLY A 8 1.60 -35.77 -23.91
C GLY A 8 1.16 -34.64 -24.87
N PRO A 9 0.56 -34.94 -26.03
CA PRO A 9 0.10 -33.93 -26.99
C PRO A 9 -1.11 -33.11 -26.50
N ALA A 10 -1.84 -33.56 -25.46
CA ALA A 10 -2.98 -32.85 -24.93
C ALA A 10 -2.60 -31.58 -24.13
N ARG A 11 -1.31 -31.37 -23.83
CA ARG A 11 -0.82 -30.18 -23.12
C ARG A 11 -1.23 -28.87 -23.78
N THR A 12 -1.16 -28.79 -25.11
CA THR A 12 -1.58 -27.61 -25.86
C THR A 12 -3.06 -27.30 -25.64
N LYS A 13 -3.91 -28.32 -25.72
CA LYS A 13 -5.35 -28.18 -25.50
C LYS A 13 -5.63 -27.74 -24.06
N PHE A 14 -4.95 -28.37 -23.10
CA PHE A 14 -5.05 -28.05 -21.68
C PHE A 14 -4.74 -26.57 -21.38
N CYS A 15 -3.62 -26.04 -21.87
CA CYS A 15 -3.24 -24.64 -21.59
C CYS A 15 -4.19 -23.63 -22.25
N LYS A 16 -4.68 -23.91 -23.46
CA LYS A 16 -5.62 -23.02 -24.17
C LYS A 16 -7.00 -23.02 -23.52
N GLU A 17 -7.54 -24.19 -23.22
CA GLU A 17 -8.84 -24.30 -22.54
C GLU A 17 -8.81 -23.66 -21.15
N ALA A 18 -7.68 -23.77 -20.43
CA ALA A 18 -7.53 -23.10 -19.14
C ALA A 18 -7.61 -21.57 -19.26
N LEU A 19 -6.98 -20.99 -20.28
CA LEU A 19 -7.04 -19.56 -20.54
C LEU A 19 -8.46 -19.12 -20.93
N ASP A 20 -9.08 -19.83 -21.89
CA ASP A 20 -10.44 -19.52 -22.36
C ASP A 20 -11.48 -19.55 -21.21
N LEU A 21 -11.34 -20.49 -20.28
CA LEU A 21 -12.21 -20.62 -19.11
C LEU A 21 -11.96 -19.53 -18.06
N VAL A 22 -10.74 -19.01 -17.96
CA VAL A 22 -10.37 -17.93 -17.03
C VAL A 22 -10.82 -16.56 -17.54
N ASP A 23 -10.84 -16.36 -18.86
CA ASP A 23 -11.40 -15.16 -19.52
C ASP A 23 -12.95 -15.13 -19.50
N GLY A 24 -13.57 -16.25 -19.13
CA GLY A 24 -15.03 -16.41 -19.03
C GLY A 24 -15.63 -15.97 -17.68
N GLU A 25 -16.50 -16.81 -17.12
CA GLU A 25 -17.23 -16.50 -15.88
C GLU A 25 -16.35 -16.66 -14.63
N ALA A 26 -16.57 -15.80 -13.62
CA ALA A 26 -15.81 -15.81 -12.38
C ALA A 26 -15.84 -17.17 -11.64
N GLY A 27 -16.92 -17.95 -11.77
CA GLY A 27 -17.03 -19.29 -11.19
C GLY A 27 -16.09 -20.30 -11.85
N LEU A 28 -16.03 -20.30 -13.18
CA LEU A 28 -15.13 -21.15 -13.96
C LEU A 28 -13.66 -20.79 -13.72
N MET A 29 -13.35 -19.49 -13.67
CA MET A 29 -12.02 -19.01 -13.30
C MET A 29 -11.57 -19.56 -11.95
N GLN A 30 -12.45 -19.51 -10.93
CA GLN A 30 -12.11 -20.04 -9.61
C GLN A 30 -11.89 -21.55 -9.64
N GLU A 31 -12.70 -22.29 -10.40
CA GLU A 31 -12.58 -23.73 -10.55
C GLU A 31 -11.27 -24.12 -11.24
N VAL A 32 -10.90 -23.47 -12.34
CA VAL A 32 -9.64 -23.73 -13.07
C VAL A 32 -8.43 -23.59 -12.15
N ILE A 33 -8.33 -22.48 -11.41
CA ILE A 33 -7.20 -22.25 -10.49
C ILE A 33 -7.22 -23.25 -9.32
N SER A 34 -8.40 -23.67 -8.86
CA SER A 34 -8.52 -24.73 -7.84
C SER A 34 -8.03 -26.07 -8.35
N LEU A 35 -8.36 -26.41 -9.60
CA LEU A 35 -7.95 -27.65 -10.23
C LEU A 35 -6.45 -27.64 -10.49
N LEU A 36 -5.86 -26.52 -10.90
CA LEU A 36 -4.40 -26.36 -11.03
C LEU A 36 -3.67 -26.53 -9.70
N ALA A 37 -4.24 -26.03 -8.60
CA ALA A 37 -3.67 -26.19 -7.25
C ALA A 37 -3.96 -27.57 -6.62
N SER A 38 -4.78 -28.42 -7.25
CA SER A 38 -5.06 -29.76 -6.77
C SER A 38 -3.86 -30.70 -6.95
N LYS A 39 -3.84 -31.83 -6.25
CA LYS A 39 -2.76 -32.83 -6.40
C LYS A 39 -2.52 -33.25 -7.85
N ALA A 40 -3.59 -33.40 -8.64
CA ALA A 40 -3.48 -33.75 -10.06
C ALA A 40 -3.03 -32.55 -10.91
N GLY A 41 -3.51 -31.35 -10.58
CA GLY A 41 -3.09 -30.10 -11.22
C GLY A 41 -1.61 -29.80 -11.03
N CYS A 42 -1.07 -30.01 -9.83
CA CYS A 42 0.36 -29.82 -9.55
C CYS A 42 1.25 -30.69 -10.44
N VAL A 43 0.81 -31.92 -10.76
CA VAL A 43 1.52 -32.78 -11.73
C VAL A 43 1.48 -32.15 -13.13
N ARG A 44 0.36 -31.54 -13.53
CA ARG A 44 0.24 -30.88 -14.84
C ARG A 44 1.07 -29.61 -14.95
N VAL A 45 1.10 -28.80 -13.89
CA VAL A 45 1.97 -27.62 -13.80
C VAL A 45 3.43 -28.03 -13.95
N ARG A 46 3.84 -29.10 -13.26
CA ARG A 46 5.20 -29.66 -13.39
C ARG A 46 5.48 -30.16 -14.80
N GLU A 47 4.56 -30.90 -15.42
CA GLU A 47 4.69 -31.37 -16.80
C GLU A 47 4.88 -30.23 -17.83
N ILE A 48 4.32 -29.05 -17.57
CA ILE A 48 4.49 -27.87 -18.43
C ILE A 48 5.85 -27.21 -18.18
N ALA A 49 6.26 -27.08 -16.92
CA ALA A 49 7.43 -26.31 -16.51
C ALA A 49 8.76 -27.09 -16.59
N GLU A 50 8.77 -28.42 -16.44
CA GLU A 50 9.98 -29.26 -16.48
C GLU A 50 10.30 -29.83 -17.89
N GLN A 51 9.83 -29.18 -18.96
CA GLN A 51 10.14 -29.62 -20.32
C GLN A 51 11.61 -29.36 -20.69
N HIS A 52 12.18 -30.19 -21.58
CA HIS A 52 13.58 -30.06 -22.01
C HIS A 52 13.79 -28.90 -23.01
N PHE A 53 13.66 -27.66 -22.54
CA PHE A 53 13.74 -26.46 -23.38
C PHE A 53 15.09 -26.31 -24.11
N SER A 54 16.19 -26.80 -23.51
CA SER A 54 17.54 -26.72 -24.08
C SER A 54 17.76 -27.58 -25.33
N GLN A 55 16.89 -28.55 -25.60
CA GLN A 55 17.01 -29.47 -26.75
C GLN A 55 16.18 -29.03 -27.96
N LEU A 56 15.41 -27.93 -27.84
CA LEU A 56 14.51 -27.46 -28.88
C LEU A 56 15.22 -26.48 -29.82
N THR A 57 14.95 -26.59 -31.12
CA THR A 57 15.32 -25.55 -32.08
C THR A 57 14.47 -24.29 -31.85
N PRO A 58 14.93 -23.09 -32.26
CA PRO A 58 14.15 -21.84 -32.08
C PRO A 58 12.73 -21.92 -32.65
N ALA A 59 12.54 -22.54 -33.81
CA ALA A 59 11.23 -22.70 -34.44
C ALA A 59 10.32 -23.69 -33.68
N GLN A 60 10.90 -24.75 -33.10
CA GLN A 60 10.15 -25.68 -32.24
C GLN A 60 9.77 -25.02 -30.92
N TYR A 61 10.67 -24.24 -30.32
CA TYR A 61 10.40 -23.50 -29.10
C TYR A 61 9.28 -22.46 -29.31
N THR A 62 9.32 -21.70 -30.41
CA THR A 62 8.28 -20.70 -30.73
C THR A 62 6.88 -21.35 -30.74
N ARG A 63 6.73 -22.47 -31.45
CA ARG A 63 5.45 -23.21 -31.49
C ARG A 63 5.02 -23.72 -30.11
N LEU A 64 5.96 -24.19 -29.30
CA LEU A 64 5.67 -24.65 -27.94
C LEU A 64 5.30 -23.48 -27.02
N PHE A 65 5.98 -22.35 -27.18
CA PHE A 65 5.76 -21.16 -26.40
C PHE A 65 4.35 -20.60 -26.64
N ASP A 66 3.99 -20.36 -27.90
CA ASP A 66 2.66 -19.84 -28.28
C ASP A 66 1.53 -20.80 -27.92
N ALA A 67 1.78 -22.10 -28.03
CA ALA A 67 0.73 -23.11 -27.85
C ALA A 67 0.55 -23.55 -26.39
N GLN A 68 1.57 -23.43 -25.54
CA GLN A 68 1.55 -24.00 -24.18
C GLN A 68 2.01 -23.00 -23.12
N ILE A 69 3.19 -22.39 -23.28
CA ILE A 69 3.81 -21.57 -22.23
C ILE A 69 3.07 -20.25 -22.07
N LEU A 70 2.85 -19.52 -23.16
CA LEU A 70 2.17 -18.22 -23.11
C LEU A 70 0.74 -18.34 -22.56
N PRO A 71 -0.13 -19.26 -23.03
CA PRO A 71 -1.47 -19.40 -22.46
C PRO A 71 -1.46 -19.80 -20.97
N PHE A 72 -0.50 -20.65 -20.57
CA PHE A 72 -0.33 -21.02 -19.17
C PHE A 72 0.09 -19.83 -18.31
N LEU A 73 1.08 -19.05 -18.73
CA LEU A 73 1.52 -17.85 -18.01
C LEU A 73 0.40 -16.81 -17.94
N LYS A 74 -0.36 -16.59 -19.03
CA LYS A 74 -1.54 -15.71 -19.03
C LYS A 74 -2.60 -16.16 -18.03
N THR A 75 -2.83 -17.46 -17.92
CA THR A 75 -3.79 -18.05 -16.98
C THR A 75 -3.44 -17.71 -15.52
N ILE A 76 -2.18 -17.89 -15.12
CA ILE A 76 -1.75 -17.67 -13.73
C ILE A 76 -1.50 -16.19 -13.40
N THR A 77 -1.24 -15.35 -14.40
CA THR A 77 -1.05 -13.89 -14.25
C THR A 77 -2.32 -13.09 -14.51
N HIS A 78 -3.43 -13.73 -14.88
CA HIS A 78 -4.68 -13.05 -15.22
C HIS A 78 -5.13 -12.11 -14.10
N LYS A 79 -5.51 -10.87 -14.47
CA LYS A 79 -5.79 -9.78 -13.51
C LYS A 79 -6.83 -10.17 -12.45
N ASN A 80 -7.89 -10.85 -12.85
CA ASN A 80 -8.96 -11.26 -11.93
C ASN A 80 -8.54 -12.45 -11.03
N VAL A 81 -7.55 -13.24 -11.47
CA VAL A 81 -6.97 -14.33 -10.67
C VAL A 81 -6.06 -13.74 -9.59
N THR A 82 -5.13 -12.87 -9.99
CA THR A 82 -4.14 -12.28 -9.09
C THR A 82 -4.75 -11.30 -8.08
N SER A 83 -5.86 -10.63 -8.41
CA SER A 83 -6.58 -9.74 -7.49
C SER A 83 -7.52 -10.48 -6.51
N SER A 84 -7.70 -11.80 -6.64
CA SER A 84 -8.67 -12.56 -5.86
C SER A 84 -8.07 -13.09 -4.55
N LEU A 85 -8.56 -12.55 -3.42
CA LEU A 85 -8.18 -13.02 -2.08
C LEU A 85 -8.53 -14.50 -1.84
N ILE A 86 -9.58 -15.00 -2.51
CA ILE A 86 -10.03 -16.40 -2.40
C ILE A 86 -9.03 -17.33 -3.10
N LEU A 87 -8.46 -16.88 -4.22
CA LEU A 87 -7.55 -17.70 -5.03
C LEU A 87 -6.09 -17.58 -4.58
N ALA A 88 -5.73 -16.58 -3.77
CA ALA A 88 -4.37 -16.36 -3.32
C ALA A 88 -3.67 -17.64 -2.77
N PRO A 89 -4.27 -18.44 -1.85
CA PRO A 89 -3.61 -19.66 -1.34
C PRO A 89 -3.42 -20.74 -2.42
N ARG A 90 -4.37 -20.83 -3.36
CA ARG A 90 -4.32 -21.78 -4.48
C ARG A 90 -3.22 -21.37 -5.47
N LEU A 91 -3.13 -20.09 -5.76
CA LEU A 91 -2.13 -19.51 -6.64
C LEU A 91 -0.72 -19.64 -6.05
N MET A 92 -0.57 -19.44 -4.73
CA MET A 92 0.69 -19.73 -4.02
C MET A 92 1.14 -21.18 -4.24
N THR A 93 0.21 -22.13 -4.16
CA THR A 93 0.51 -23.54 -4.43
C THR A 93 1.05 -23.74 -5.85
N VAL A 94 0.44 -23.12 -6.86
CA VAL A 94 0.90 -23.20 -8.25
C VAL A 94 2.30 -22.59 -8.41
N TYR A 95 2.55 -21.41 -7.86
CA TYR A 95 3.86 -20.76 -7.93
C TYR A 95 4.96 -21.53 -7.19
N ASN A 96 4.66 -22.17 -6.07
CA ASN A 96 5.63 -23.02 -5.36
C ASN A 96 6.03 -24.25 -6.19
N ILE A 97 5.09 -24.83 -6.94
CA ILE A 97 5.41 -25.91 -7.87
C ILE A 97 6.24 -25.41 -9.05
N LEU A 98 5.95 -24.21 -9.58
CA LEU A 98 6.76 -23.58 -10.63
C LEU A 98 8.17 -23.23 -10.18
N TYR A 99 8.34 -22.82 -8.92
CA TYR A 99 9.66 -22.60 -8.33
C TYR A 99 10.46 -23.90 -8.31
N GLY A 100 9.84 -25.00 -7.87
CA GLY A 100 10.45 -26.33 -7.84
C GLY A 100 11.56 -26.45 -6.78
N GLY A 101 12.29 -27.57 -6.80
CA GLY A 101 13.38 -27.81 -5.84
C GLY A 101 14.51 -26.80 -6.02
N ASN A 102 14.71 -25.93 -5.02
CA ASN A 102 15.71 -24.86 -5.03
C ASN A 102 15.63 -23.94 -6.27
N GLY A 103 14.44 -23.69 -6.85
CA GLY A 103 14.30 -22.72 -7.95
C GLY A 103 14.67 -23.19 -9.35
N GLN A 104 15.18 -24.42 -9.51
CA GLN A 104 15.69 -24.92 -10.80
C GLN A 104 14.63 -24.99 -11.91
N CYS A 105 13.37 -25.27 -11.55
CA CYS A 105 12.28 -25.37 -12.51
C CYS A 105 11.97 -23.99 -13.10
N ALA A 106 11.83 -22.99 -12.24
CA ALA A 106 11.63 -21.60 -12.64
C ALA A 106 12.82 -21.07 -13.45
N GLU A 107 14.06 -21.34 -13.03
CA GLU A 107 15.26 -20.92 -13.75
C GLU A 107 15.27 -21.46 -15.19
N SER A 108 15.04 -22.76 -15.37
CA SER A 108 15.03 -23.40 -16.69
C SER A 108 13.95 -22.80 -17.61
N LEU A 109 12.72 -22.68 -17.09
CA LEU A 109 11.59 -22.12 -17.83
C LEU A 109 11.86 -20.66 -18.24
N PHE A 110 12.15 -19.79 -17.28
CA PHE A 110 12.29 -18.36 -17.56
C PHE A 110 13.57 -18.01 -18.30
N THR A 111 14.64 -18.81 -18.19
CA THR A 111 15.81 -18.69 -19.07
C THR A 111 15.43 -18.93 -20.53
N ALA A 112 14.60 -19.95 -20.79
CA ALA A 112 14.14 -20.24 -22.14
C ALA A 112 13.20 -19.13 -22.67
N VAL A 113 12.32 -18.61 -21.81
CA VAL A 113 11.44 -17.46 -22.16
C VAL A 113 12.27 -16.22 -22.49
N ALA A 114 13.24 -15.86 -21.64
CA ALA A 114 14.10 -14.69 -21.87
C ALA A 114 14.88 -14.79 -23.19
N LYS A 115 15.46 -15.96 -23.49
CA LYS A 115 16.15 -16.20 -24.77
C LYS A 115 15.22 -16.09 -25.97
N HIS A 116 14.00 -16.58 -25.86
CA HIS A 116 13.01 -16.49 -26.93
C HIS A 116 12.59 -15.04 -27.20
N LEU A 117 12.37 -14.25 -26.15
CA LEU A 117 12.08 -12.82 -26.28
C LEU A 117 13.23 -12.05 -26.94
N GLN A 118 14.49 -12.38 -26.63
CA GLN A 118 15.65 -11.78 -27.31
C GLN A 118 15.65 -12.08 -28.81
N ALA A 119 15.35 -13.31 -29.21
CA ALA A 119 15.26 -13.69 -30.62
C ALA A 119 14.12 -13.00 -31.36
N LEU A 120 12.97 -12.78 -30.70
CA LEU A 120 11.83 -12.04 -31.25
C LEU A 120 12.13 -10.54 -31.41
N THR A 121 12.81 -9.94 -30.45
CA THR A 121 13.08 -8.48 -30.43
C THR A 121 14.15 -8.06 -31.44
N LEU A 122 15.10 -8.97 -31.77
CA LEU A 122 16.19 -8.71 -32.74
C LEU A 122 15.74 -8.70 -34.21
N THR A 123 14.50 -9.07 -34.54
CA THR A 123 14.10 -9.29 -35.93
C THR A 123 13.29 -8.16 -36.56
N HIS A 124 12.57 -7.31 -35.80
CA HIS A 124 11.67 -6.31 -36.40
C HIS A 124 11.46 -4.99 -35.61
N PRO A 125 12.50 -4.21 -35.22
CA PRO A 125 12.29 -2.90 -34.59
C PRO A 125 11.55 -1.89 -35.50
N ASP A 126 11.83 -1.89 -36.80
CA ASP A 126 11.32 -0.87 -37.73
C ASP A 126 9.91 -1.16 -38.29
N GLU A 127 9.30 -2.31 -37.97
CA GLU A 127 7.98 -2.75 -38.46
C GLU A 127 6.88 -2.73 -37.37
N LEU A 128 7.20 -2.27 -36.15
CA LEU A 128 6.26 -2.25 -35.03
C LEU A 128 5.30 -1.05 -35.10
N ASP A 129 4.17 -1.21 -35.80
CA ASP A 129 3.01 -0.33 -35.63
C ASP A 129 2.13 -0.85 -34.48
N ALA A 130 1.79 0.00 -33.52
CA ALA A 130 0.90 -0.35 -32.41
C ALA A 130 -0.56 -0.59 -32.86
N ALA A 131 -0.91 -0.23 -34.10
CA ALA A 131 -2.17 -0.57 -34.75
C ALA A 131 -2.19 -1.99 -35.33
N ASP A 132 -1.03 -2.64 -35.48
CA ASP A 132 -0.93 -4.02 -35.98
C ASP A 132 -1.15 -5.03 -34.86
N THR A 133 -2.03 -6.01 -35.11
CA THR A 133 -2.39 -7.07 -34.15
C THR A 133 -1.17 -7.86 -33.67
N ASN A 134 -0.19 -8.08 -34.56
CA ASN A 134 1.05 -8.80 -34.26
C ASN A 134 1.93 -8.07 -33.24
N THR A 135 1.96 -6.73 -33.30
CA THR A 135 2.67 -5.89 -32.33
C THR A 135 2.00 -5.98 -30.96
N ALA A 136 0.67 -5.87 -30.91
CA ALA A 136 -0.10 -5.97 -29.67
C ALA A 136 0.09 -7.33 -28.96
N ASP A 137 0.08 -8.43 -29.73
CA ASP A 137 0.32 -9.78 -29.21
C ASP A 137 1.76 -9.95 -28.67
N THR A 138 2.75 -9.34 -29.34
CA THR A 138 4.15 -9.34 -28.89
C THR A 138 4.32 -8.56 -27.59
N ILE A 139 3.64 -7.43 -27.47
CA ILE A 139 3.66 -6.60 -26.26
C ILE A 139 3.03 -7.36 -25.09
N GLU A 140 1.85 -7.95 -25.28
CA GLU A 140 1.17 -8.75 -24.25
C GLU A 140 2.03 -9.95 -23.82
N THR A 141 2.72 -10.58 -24.77
CA THR A 141 3.67 -11.67 -24.49
C THR A 141 4.80 -11.22 -23.58
N VAL A 142 5.41 -10.06 -23.86
CA VAL A 142 6.47 -9.48 -23.02
C VAL A 142 5.95 -9.11 -21.63
N PHE A 143 4.72 -8.57 -21.55
CA PHE A 143 4.07 -8.30 -20.27
C PHE A 143 3.91 -9.55 -19.41
N THR A 144 3.28 -10.58 -19.97
CA THR A 144 3.05 -11.85 -19.28
C THR A 144 4.36 -12.51 -18.86
N ALA A 145 5.39 -12.43 -19.70
CA ALA A 145 6.71 -12.97 -19.41
C ALA A 145 7.47 -12.23 -18.29
N LEU A 146 7.14 -10.94 -18.03
CA LEU A 146 7.71 -10.16 -16.92
C LEU A 146 6.87 -10.25 -15.64
N ASP A 147 5.55 -10.35 -15.76
CA ASP A 147 4.62 -10.44 -14.62
C ASP A 147 4.69 -11.81 -13.92
N ALA A 148 4.90 -12.90 -14.66
CA ALA A 148 4.98 -14.23 -14.07
C ALA A 148 6.19 -14.42 -13.13
N PRO A 149 7.43 -14.01 -13.48
CA PRO A 149 8.55 -13.95 -12.54
C PRO A 149 8.29 -13.03 -11.36
N ASP A 150 7.68 -11.85 -11.57
CA ASP A 150 7.32 -10.93 -10.48
C ASP A 150 6.46 -11.65 -9.44
N LYS A 151 5.39 -12.29 -9.89
CA LYS A 151 4.47 -13.02 -9.01
C LYS A 151 5.09 -14.25 -8.37
N LEU A 152 5.98 -14.94 -9.06
CA LEU A 152 6.71 -16.06 -8.48
C LEU A 152 7.57 -15.60 -7.28
N VAL A 153 8.26 -14.46 -7.43
CA VAL A 153 9.13 -13.88 -6.39
C VAL A 153 8.32 -13.30 -5.23
N GLU A 154 7.12 -12.78 -5.51
CA GLU A 154 6.15 -12.36 -4.49
C GLU A 154 5.80 -13.52 -3.53
N VAL A 155 5.59 -14.70 -4.09
CA VAL A 155 5.15 -15.89 -3.36
C VAL A 155 6.33 -16.61 -2.69
N ASN A 156 7.48 -16.68 -3.37
CA ASN A 156 8.66 -17.41 -2.91
C ASN A 156 9.78 -16.44 -2.57
N THR A 157 9.82 -15.93 -1.34
CA THR A 157 10.87 -15.00 -0.89
C THR A 157 12.28 -15.61 -0.98
N GLU A 158 12.44 -16.93 -0.83
CA GLU A 158 13.70 -17.64 -1.03
C GLU A 158 14.27 -17.48 -2.46
N SER A 159 13.41 -17.21 -3.45
CA SER A 159 13.83 -16.99 -4.83
C SER A 159 14.67 -15.72 -5.00
N GLN A 160 14.55 -14.74 -4.09
CA GLN A 160 15.31 -13.48 -4.13
C GLN A 160 16.82 -13.71 -4.00
N ALA A 161 17.24 -14.81 -3.36
CA ALA A 161 18.64 -15.20 -3.20
C ALA A 161 19.14 -16.16 -4.30
N HIS A 162 18.32 -16.48 -5.31
CA HIS A 162 18.66 -17.45 -6.34
C HIS A 162 19.38 -16.81 -7.54
N ASP A 163 20.70 -17.02 -7.63
CA ASP A 163 21.56 -16.42 -8.67
C ASP A 163 21.09 -16.68 -10.11
N GLY A 164 20.58 -17.89 -10.41
CA GLY A 164 20.09 -18.23 -11.75
C GLY A 164 18.89 -17.38 -12.20
N LEU A 165 17.96 -17.06 -11.30
CA LEU A 165 16.80 -16.21 -11.60
C LEU A 165 17.22 -14.74 -11.73
N ARG A 166 18.25 -14.31 -10.98
CA ARG A 166 18.85 -12.99 -11.15
C ARG A 166 19.39 -12.78 -12.58
N VAL A 167 20.09 -13.78 -13.14
CA VAL A 167 20.59 -13.75 -14.52
C VAL A 167 19.46 -13.65 -15.54
N VAL A 168 18.34 -14.35 -15.31
CA VAL A 168 17.14 -14.25 -16.16
C VAL A 168 16.63 -12.82 -16.23
N VAL A 169 16.52 -12.14 -15.09
CA VAL A 169 16.03 -10.75 -15.02
C VAL A 169 16.99 -9.79 -15.71
N GLU A 170 18.30 -9.95 -15.51
CA GLU A 170 19.32 -9.18 -16.23
C GLU A 170 19.24 -9.39 -17.75
N THR A 171 18.98 -10.63 -18.19
CA THR A 171 18.79 -10.99 -19.61
C THR A 171 17.54 -10.32 -20.20
N MET A 172 16.44 -10.27 -19.43
CA MET A 172 15.22 -9.56 -19.83
C MET A 172 15.43 -8.04 -19.85
N ARG A 173 16.27 -7.48 -18.96
CA ARG A 173 16.60 -6.05 -18.96
C ARG A 173 17.29 -5.60 -20.24
N GLN A 174 18.19 -6.42 -20.77
CA GLN A 174 18.90 -6.14 -22.03
C GLN A 174 17.94 -5.89 -23.21
N LEU A 175 16.71 -6.43 -23.18
CA LEU A 175 15.68 -6.16 -24.19
C LEU A 175 15.28 -4.68 -24.28
N PHE A 176 15.48 -3.93 -23.20
CA PHE A 176 15.04 -2.55 -23.07
C PHE A 176 16.19 -1.54 -23.04
N GLU A 177 17.44 -1.99 -23.19
CA GLU A 177 18.61 -1.10 -23.25
C GLU A 177 18.74 -0.38 -24.61
N ALA A 178 18.20 -0.96 -25.69
CA ALA A 178 18.14 -0.32 -27.00
C ALA A 178 16.94 0.64 -27.12
N PRO A 179 17.07 1.80 -27.79
CA PRO A 179 15.97 2.73 -27.98
C PRO A 179 14.87 2.11 -28.83
N LEU A 180 13.68 1.93 -28.24
CA LEU A 180 12.50 1.46 -28.94
C LEU A 180 11.92 2.56 -29.86
N PRO A 181 11.33 2.19 -31.02
CA PRO A 181 10.55 3.12 -31.84
C PRO A 181 9.43 3.78 -31.02
N ALA A 182 9.09 5.04 -31.34
CA ALA A 182 8.11 5.81 -30.58
C ALA A 182 6.71 5.15 -30.51
N THR A 183 6.33 4.37 -31.53
CA THR A 183 5.09 3.59 -31.60
C THR A 183 5.08 2.44 -30.60
N ALA A 184 6.19 1.70 -30.49
CA ALA A 184 6.38 0.62 -29.55
C ALA A 184 6.59 1.14 -28.11
N ALA A 185 7.33 2.23 -27.94
CA ALA A 185 7.68 2.78 -26.62
C ALA A 185 6.46 3.07 -25.72
N PHE A 186 5.35 3.57 -26.29
CA PHE A 186 4.09 3.77 -25.54
C PHE A 186 3.54 2.44 -25.01
N ALA A 187 3.57 1.39 -25.82
CA ALA A 187 2.96 0.11 -25.48
C ALA A 187 3.83 -0.75 -24.55
N TYR A 188 5.17 -0.61 -24.63
CA TYR A 188 6.12 -1.26 -23.73
C TYR A 188 6.34 -0.52 -22.41
N ARG A 189 5.95 0.75 -22.28
CA ARG A 189 6.13 1.55 -21.05
C ARG A 189 5.58 0.90 -19.77
N PRO A 190 4.37 0.30 -19.76
CA PRO A 190 3.92 -0.40 -18.58
C PRO A 190 4.76 -1.65 -18.26
N ALA A 191 5.43 -2.28 -19.25
CA ALA A 191 6.22 -3.50 -19.06
C ALA A 191 7.50 -3.20 -18.26
N LEU A 192 8.08 -2.01 -18.48
CA LEU A 192 9.17 -1.45 -17.70
C LEU A 192 8.80 -1.27 -16.21
N LYS A 193 7.52 -1.15 -15.86
CA LYS A 193 7.09 -1.13 -14.45
C LYS A 193 7.31 -2.49 -13.79
N TYR A 194 6.91 -3.57 -14.48
CA TYR A 194 7.07 -4.94 -13.98
C TYR A 194 8.55 -5.34 -13.90
N LEU A 195 9.32 -5.09 -14.95
CA LEU A 195 10.76 -5.37 -14.96
C LEU A 195 11.46 -4.71 -13.77
N ARG A 196 11.19 -3.43 -13.52
CA ARG A 196 11.80 -2.70 -12.38
C ARG A 196 11.39 -3.25 -11.02
N ARG A 197 10.12 -3.67 -10.88
CA ARG A 197 9.66 -4.28 -9.62
C ARG A 197 10.38 -5.60 -9.37
N VAL A 198 10.53 -6.42 -10.41
CA VAL A 198 11.30 -7.66 -10.37
C VAL A 198 12.75 -7.36 -9.98
N GLU A 199 13.42 -6.41 -10.64
CA GLU A 199 14.79 -5.99 -10.32
C GLU A 199 14.93 -5.58 -8.85
N GLN A 200 14.01 -4.75 -8.35
CA GLN A 200 14.00 -4.31 -6.95
C GLN A 200 13.88 -5.49 -5.98
N ARG A 201 13.05 -6.49 -6.29
CA ARG A 201 12.87 -7.70 -5.46
C ARG A 201 14.10 -8.61 -5.46
N PHE A 202 14.88 -8.64 -6.55
CA PHE A 202 16.17 -9.35 -6.61
C PHE A 202 17.35 -8.54 -6.05
N GLY A 203 17.11 -7.35 -5.49
CA GLY A 203 18.17 -6.46 -5.02
C GLY A 203 19.05 -5.91 -6.16
N LEU A 204 18.65 -6.11 -7.42
CA LEU A 204 19.32 -5.58 -8.60
C LEU A 204 19.12 -4.06 -8.62
N GLY A 205 20.21 -3.32 -8.38
CA GLY A 205 20.20 -1.86 -8.23
C GLY A 205 20.21 -1.35 -6.79
N GLN A 206 20.09 -2.20 -5.76
CA GLN A 206 20.22 -1.77 -4.37
C GLN A 206 21.68 -1.60 -3.92
N THR A 207 22.66 -1.87 -4.78
CA THR A 207 24.06 -1.57 -4.50
C THR A 207 24.27 -0.06 -4.46
N LEU A 208 24.12 0.52 -3.27
CA LEU A 208 25.00 1.63 -2.90
C LEU A 208 26.42 1.15 -3.22
N PRO A 209 27.23 1.91 -3.97
CA PRO A 209 28.65 1.66 -3.92
C PRO A 209 29.02 1.78 -2.44
N ASP A 210 29.56 0.71 -1.86
CA ASP A 210 30.58 0.87 -0.85
C ASP A 210 31.51 1.94 -1.44
N GLY A 211 31.46 3.13 -0.84
CA GLY A 211 32.25 4.25 -1.29
C GLY A 211 33.67 3.74 -1.32
N LYS A 212 34.21 3.51 -2.52
CA LYS A 212 35.60 3.14 -2.70
C LYS A 212 36.42 4.08 -1.84
N ASP A 213 37.22 3.49 -0.96
CA ASP A 213 38.21 4.13 -0.10
C ASP A 213 38.96 5.23 -0.85
N ASN A 214 38.40 6.44 -0.84
CA ASN A 214 39.16 7.65 -1.01
C ASN A 214 39.57 8.06 0.39
N VAL A 215 40.62 7.42 0.88
CA VAL A 215 41.45 7.91 1.98
C VAL A 215 42.06 9.24 1.52
N LYS A 216 41.25 10.29 1.53
CA LYS A 216 41.75 11.63 1.80
C LYS A 216 41.86 11.69 3.31
N ILE A 217 43.09 11.78 3.79
CA ILE A 217 43.44 12.04 5.18
C ILE A 217 42.81 13.37 5.56
N ALA A 218 41.54 13.33 5.96
CA ALA A 218 40.87 14.42 6.63
C ALA A 218 41.23 14.31 8.11
N THR A 219 41.68 15.44 8.65
CA THR A 219 41.96 15.67 10.06
C THR A 219 40.97 14.94 10.97
N ARG A 220 41.51 14.05 11.81
CA ARG A 220 40.78 13.30 12.85
C ARG A 220 40.10 14.28 13.81
N HIS A 221 38.87 14.65 13.51
CA HIS A 221 37.90 14.97 14.55
C HIS A 221 37.40 13.63 15.08
N ALA A 222 37.47 13.44 16.40
CA ALA A 222 36.87 12.27 17.05
C ALA A 222 35.37 12.30 16.76
N VAL A 223 34.92 11.43 15.86
CA VAL A 223 33.50 11.10 15.73
C VAL A 223 33.22 10.19 16.93
N PHE A 224 32.43 10.68 17.88
CA PHE A 224 31.82 9.79 18.84
C PHE A 224 30.80 8.98 18.05
N ASP A 225 31.13 7.72 17.73
CA ASP A 225 30.13 6.76 17.26
C ASP A 225 29.17 6.53 18.43
N LEU A 226 28.12 7.36 18.53
CA LEU A 226 26.98 6.99 19.35
C LEU A 226 26.45 5.70 18.74
N ALA A 227 26.44 4.62 19.52
CA ALA A 227 25.79 3.38 19.14
C ALA A 227 24.32 3.70 18.80
N CYS A 228 24.00 3.75 17.50
CA CYS A 228 22.63 3.98 17.07
C CYS A 228 21.85 2.70 17.33
N GLU A 229 20.96 2.71 18.31
CA GLU A 229 20.13 1.54 18.60
C GLU A 229 19.18 1.25 17.43
N ARG A 230 19.48 0.23 16.64
CA ARG A 230 18.68 -0.19 15.47
C ARG A 230 17.33 -0.80 15.89
N PRO A 231 16.38 -1.01 14.96
CA PRO A 231 15.09 -1.62 15.31
C PRO A 231 15.20 -3.12 15.59
N GLY A 232 14.30 -3.63 16.43
CA GLY A 232 14.10 -5.05 16.69
C GLY A 232 15.37 -5.82 17.05
N GLU A 233 15.60 -6.94 16.38
CA GLU A 233 16.74 -7.83 16.62
C GLU A 233 18.10 -7.21 16.21
N LEU A 234 18.09 -6.08 15.49
CA LEU A 234 19.33 -5.38 15.10
C LEU A 234 19.88 -4.49 16.23
N SER A 235 19.09 -4.24 17.28
CA SER A 235 19.55 -3.56 18.50
C SER A 235 20.53 -4.45 19.28
N GLU A 236 21.60 -3.88 19.84
CA GLU A 236 22.57 -4.61 20.66
C GLU A 236 21.91 -5.29 21.87
N ASP A 237 21.00 -4.59 22.54
CA ASP A 237 20.22 -5.12 23.67
C ASP A 237 18.98 -5.94 23.24
N GLY A 238 18.86 -6.26 21.95
CA GLY A 238 17.69 -6.89 21.37
C GLY A 238 16.44 -6.00 21.38
N ARG A 239 15.28 -6.64 21.18
CA ARG A 239 13.99 -5.97 20.98
C ARG A 239 13.56 -5.16 22.22
N ARG A 240 13.00 -3.97 22.02
CA ARG A 240 12.52 -3.09 23.11
C ARG A 240 11.21 -3.56 23.75
N HIS A 241 10.36 -4.24 22.97
CA HIS A 241 9.06 -4.78 23.34
C HIS A 241 8.59 -5.76 22.25
N ASP A 242 7.47 -6.45 22.50
CA ASP A 242 6.82 -7.40 21.57
C ASP A 242 6.44 -6.81 20.20
N ASN A 243 6.30 -5.49 20.09
CA ASN A 243 5.98 -4.77 18.85
C ASN A 243 7.19 -4.14 18.13
N ASP A 244 8.41 -4.29 18.67
CA ASP A 244 9.64 -3.75 18.06
C ASP A 244 10.19 -4.77 17.05
N HIS A 245 9.77 -4.66 15.79
CA HIS A 245 10.20 -5.55 14.69
C HIS A 245 11.07 -4.80 13.68
N VAL A 246 12.00 -5.53 13.04
CA VAL A 246 12.82 -5.00 11.92
C VAL A 246 11.95 -4.71 10.70
N ASP A 247 11.02 -5.61 10.36
CA ASP A 247 10.13 -5.49 9.21
C ASP A 247 8.80 -4.83 9.61
N ILE A 248 8.46 -3.71 8.95
CA ILE A 248 7.25 -2.94 9.25
C ILE A 248 5.90 -3.68 9.12
N PRO A 249 5.72 -4.70 8.25
CA PRO A 249 4.46 -5.44 8.19
C PRO A 249 4.13 -6.21 9.47
N GLN A 250 5.14 -6.52 10.28
CA GLN A 250 4.96 -7.20 11.57
C GLN A 250 4.62 -6.25 12.71
N ILE A 251 4.74 -4.93 12.50
CA ILE A 251 4.47 -3.93 13.53
C ILE A 251 2.97 -3.66 13.61
N SER A 252 2.37 -3.88 14.78
CA SER A 252 1.01 -3.49 15.09
C SER A 252 0.86 -1.96 15.05
N ILE A 253 -0.16 -1.48 14.34
CA ILE A 253 -0.42 -0.04 14.18
C ILE A 253 -0.72 0.61 15.52
N LEU A 254 -1.65 0.05 16.29
CA LEU A 254 -1.91 0.52 17.65
C LEU A 254 -0.85 -0.05 18.60
N PRO A 255 -0.54 0.66 19.70
CA PRO A 255 0.54 0.25 20.58
C PRO A 255 0.11 -0.97 21.40
N THR A 256 1.03 -1.90 21.61
CA THR A 256 0.81 -3.05 22.49
C THR A 256 1.00 -2.65 23.96
N LEU A 257 0.61 -3.53 24.88
CA LEU A 257 0.85 -3.30 26.30
C LEU A 257 2.35 -3.16 26.62
N GLN A 258 3.20 -4.04 26.07
CA GLN A 258 4.63 -3.98 26.35
C GLN A 258 5.28 -2.75 25.72
N GLU A 259 4.78 -2.27 24.58
CA GLU A 259 5.19 -0.99 23.99
C GLU A 259 4.82 0.19 24.91
N ILE A 260 3.60 0.22 25.44
CA ILE A 260 3.16 1.24 26.42
C ILE A 260 4.03 1.22 27.67
N GLN A 261 4.39 0.04 28.16
CA GLN A 261 5.18 -0.12 29.39
C GLN A 261 6.69 0.04 29.16
N SER A 262 7.17 0.07 27.91
CA SER A 262 8.60 0.03 27.63
C SER A 262 9.32 1.26 28.22
N PRO A 263 10.43 1.06 28.95
CA PRO A 263 11.26 2.16 29.44
C PRO A 263 12.24 2.68 28.36
N ARG A 264 12.43 1.92 27.28
CA ARG A 264 13.34 2.28 26.17
C ARG A 264 12.59 3.16 25.17
N ASN A 265 13.29 4.13 24.59
CA ASN A 265 12.72 4.97 23.53
C ASN A 265 12.60 4.16 22.23
N GLU A 266 11.57 4.48 21.44
CA GLU A 266 11.39 3.88 20.12
C GLU A 266 12.55 4.16 19.18
N TYR A 267 12.80 3.22 18.26
CA TYR A 267 13.68 3.50 17.14
C TYR A 267 12.99 4.47 16.17
N LEU A 268 13.58 5.67 16.04
CA LEU A 268 13.20 6.66 15.05
C LEU A 268 14.33 6.82 14.03
N PRO A 269 14.04 6.60 12.73
CA PRO A 269 15.04 6.79 11.70
C PRO A 269 15.50 8.25 11.63
N LEU A 270 16.82 8.41 11.55
CA LEU A 270 17.47 9.71 11.52
C LEU A 270 17.54 10.27 10.09
N ALA A 271 17.75 11.57 9.99
CA ALA A 271 17.80 12.26 8.70
C ALA A 271 19.08 11.94 7.91
N ASP A 272 20.17 11.55 8.57
CA ASP A 272 21.45 11.24 7.90
C ASP A 272 21.35 9.88 7.18
N PRO A 273 21.54 9.84 5.84
CA PRO A 273 21.57 8.60 5.07
C PRO A 273 22.58 7.55 5.54
N LYS A 274 23.66 7.96 6.21
CA LYS A 274 24.70 7.05 6.70
C LYS A 274 24.24 6.20 7.90
N GLU A 275 23.21 6.67 8.61
CA GLU A 275 22.67 6.00 9.79
C GLU A 275 21.52 5.05 9.45
N TRP A 276 21.11 5.01 8.17
CA TRP A 276 20.04 4.13 7.71
C TRP A 276 20.52 2.68 7.66
N TYR A 277 19.84 1.80 8.41
CA TYR A 277 20.10 0.36 8.35
C TYR A 277 19.57 -0.28 7.05
N ILE A 278 18.66 0.40 6.35
CA ILE A 278 18.04 -0.04 5.12
C ILE A 278 17.94 1.09 4.10
N GLY A 279 18.41 0.82 2.87
CA GLY A 279 18.43 1.77 1.76
C GLY A 279 17.25 1.60 0.79
N GLY A 280 17.28 2.38 -0.30
CA GLY A 280 16.34 2.26 -1.41
C GLY A 280 14.87 2.51 -1.04
N LEU A 281 13.97 1.94 -1.85
CA LEU A 281 12.53 2.09 -1.69
C LEU A 281 12.00 1.45 -0.41
N LYS A 282 12.52 0.26 -0.03
CA LYS A 282 12.15 -0.41 1.22
C LYS A 282 12.54 0.45 2.42
N GLY A 283 13.72 1.06 2.40
CA GLY A 283 14.13 2.00 3.44
C GLY A 283 13.33 3.30 3.46
N LEU A 284 12.93 3.82 2.30
CA LEU A 284 12.02 4.97 2.25
C LEU A 284 10.69 4.67 2.96
N LEU A 285 10.07 3.54 2.64
CA LEU A 285 8.82 3.10 3.27
C LEU A 285 8.99 2.85 4.77
N ASP A 286 10.07 2.20 5.19
CA ASP A 286 10.38 1.97 6.60
C ASP A 286 10.44 3.28 7.38
N ARG A 287 11.22 4.25 6.88
CA ARG A 287 11.36 5.55 7.53
C ARG A 287 10.04 6.30 7.65
N HIS A 288 9.29 6.40 6.56
CA HIS A 288 8.01 7.10 6.56
C HIS A 288 6.97 6.41 7.42
N PHE A 289 6.92 5.07 7.44
CA PHE A 289 6.02 4.32 8.31
C PHE A 289 6.32 4.59 9.78
N ARG A 290 7.58 4.43 10.21
CA ARG A 290 7.98 4.61 11.61
C ARG A 290 7.73 6.04 12.10
N LEU A 291 8.10 7.04 11.29
CA LEU A 291 7.87 8.44 11.63
C LEU A 291 6.38 8.80 11.69
N LEU A 292 5.59 8.39 10.69
CA LEU A 292 4.14 8.68 10.67
C LEU A 292 3.42 7.96 11.81
N ARG A 293 3.82 6.73 12.12
CA ARG A 293 3.31 5.99 13.27
C ARG A 293 3.69 6.70 14.57
N GLU A 294 4.93 7.17 14.74
CA GLU A 294 5.31 7.89 15.97
C GLU A 294 4.53 9.20 16.14
N ASP A 295 4.41 10.01 15.08
CA ASP A 295 3.69 11.28 15.11
C ASP A 295 2.22 11.12 15.55
N THR A 296 1.60 9.98 15.22
CA THR A 296 0.19 9.70 15.52
C THR A 296 0.00 8.83 16.75
N VAL A 297 0.64 7.66 16.77
CA VAL A 297 0.49 6.60 17.78
C VAL A 297 1.38 6.82 18.99
N GLY A 298 2.55 7.46 18.85
CA GLY A 298 3.43 7.78 19.99
C GLY A 298 2.70 8.61 21.05
N GLN A 299 1.88 9.57 20.62
CA GLN A 299 1.03 10.35 21.51
C GLN A 299 0.00 9.50 22.28
N LEU A 300 -0.52 8.43 21.66
CA LEU A 300 -1.46 7.50 22.28
C LEU A 300 -0.74 6.63 23.31
N ARG A 301 0.42 6.09 22.93
CA ARG A 301 1.29 5.27 23.78
C ARG A 301 1.67 6.03 25.06
N ASP A 302 2.19 7.24 24.92
CA ASP A 302 2.68 8.03 26.05
C ASP A 302 1.53 8.42 27.02
N ALA A 303 0.37 8.77 26.48
CA ALA A 303 -0.80 9.09 27.29
C ALA A 303 -1.39 7.86 28.00
N ALA A 304 -1.39 6.69 27.35
CA ALA A 304 -1.79 5.44 27.97
C ALA A 304 -0.80 5.02 29.06
N LYS A 305 0.51 5.19 28.82
CA LYS A 305 1.57 4.90 29.79
C LYS A 305 1.39 5.68 31.09
N PHE A 306 1.14 6.99 30.97
CA PHE A 306 0.92 7.85 32.14
C PHE A 306 -0.27 7.38 33.00
N GLU A 307 -1.39 7.01 32.36
CA GLU A 307 -2.56 6.54 33.10
C GLU A 307 -2.35 5.13 33.69
N LEU A 308 -1.62 4.26 33.00
CA LEU A 308 -1.27 2.94 33.49
C LEU A 308 -0.32 3.01 34.70
N GLU A 309 0.70 3.89 34.67
CA GLU A 309 1.56 4.17 35.82
C GLU A 309 0.75 4.68 37.02
N ARG A 310 -0.25 5.54 36.79
CA ARG A 310 -1.16 6.04 37.84
C ARG A 310 -2.04 4.95 38.43
N LEU A 311 -2.45 3.96 37.64
CA LEU A 311 -3.21 2.80 38.13
C LEU A 311 -2.36 1.89 39.02
N HIS A 312 -1.07 1.74 38.71
CA HIS A 312 -0.13 0.97 39.53
C HIS A 312 0.32 1.71 40.79
N ASP A 313 0.55 3.02 40.71
CA ASP A 313 0.95 3.87 41.84
C ASP A 313 0.08 5.14 41.92
N PRO A 314 -0.98 5.14 42.76
CA PRO A 314 -1.84 6.31 42.97
C PRO A 314 -1.12 7.52 43.58
N HIS A 315 0.08 7.35 44.13
CA HIS A 315 0.89 8.40 44.75
C HIS A 315 2.00 8.93 43.83
N ALA A 316 2.20 8.33 42.65
CA ALA A 316 3.08 8.89 41.63
C ALA A 316 2.62 10.32 41.34
N GLN A 317 3.47 11.30 41.68
CA GLN A 317 3.18 12.72 41.45
C GLN A 317 2.73 12.93 40.00
N ASP A 318 1.72 13.80 39.81
CA ASP A 318 1.31 14.33 38.50
C ASP A 318 2.54 15.00 37.82
N ARG A 319 3.42 14.20 37.22
CA ARG A 319 4.46 14.68 36.33
C ARG A 319 3.71 15.47 35.26
N LYS A 320 4.17 16.70 34.97
CA LYS A 320 3.54 17.57 33.97
C LYS A 320 3.23 16.73 32.73
N ARG A 321 1.95 16.64 32.37
CA ARG A 321 1.49 16.01 31.12
C ARG A 321 2.20 16.70 29.96
N GLN A 322 3.29 16.13 29.48
CA GLN A 322 3.89 16.47 28.19
C GLN A 322 3.27 15.52 27.19
N GLY A 323 2.22 15.95 26.48
CA GLY A 323 1.52 15.08 25.55
C GLY A 323 0.14 15.60 25.14
N ALA A 324 -0.55 14.80 24.31
CA ALA A 324 -1.88 15.09 23.80
C ALA A 324 -2.89 15.34 24.93
N ARG A 325 -3.85 16.22 24.67
CA ARG A 325 -4.95 16.47 25.60
C ARG A 325 -5.85 15.24 25.67
N THR A 326 -5.80 14.49 26.76
CA THR A 326 -6.66 13.31 26.99
C THR A 326 -7.74 13.56 28.05
N PHE A 327 -8.83 12.81 27.95
CA PHE A 327 -9.85 12.70 29.00
C PHE A 327 -9.80 11.31 29.62
N VAL A 328 -9.75 11.25 30.95
CA VAL A 328 -9.69 9.99 31.70
C VAL A 328 -10.99 9.82 32.47
N TYR A 329 -11.64 8.69 32.25
CA TYR A 329 -12.85 8.27 32.96
C TYR A 329 -12.50 7.11 33.90
N ARG A 330 -12.92 7.22 35.16
CA ARG A 330 -12.49 6.33 36.26
C ARG A 330 -13.60 5.37 36.66
N ASN A 331 -13.20 4.35 37.42
CA ASN A 331 -14.09 3.31 37.95
C ASN A 331 -14.90 2.66 36.83
N VAL A 332 -14.21 2.32 35.74
CA VAL A 332 -14.86 1.75 34.57
C VAL A 332 -15.35 0.35 34.90
N ALA A 333 -16.56 0.00 34.48
CA ALA A 333 -17.07 -1.35 34.61
C ALA A 333 -17.83 -1.71 33.32
N VAL A 334 -17.74 -2.97 32.91
CA VAL A 334 -18.52 -3.48 31.80
C VAL A 334 -19.94 -3.78 32.30
N SER A 335 -20.92 -3.04 31.79
CA SER A 335 -22.32 -3.16 32.21
C SER A 335 -23.10 -4.19 31.41
N ASP A 336 -22.85 -4.28 30.10
CA ASP A 336 -23.57 -5.18 29.18
C ASP A 336 -22.78 -5.43 27.89
N LEU A 337 -23.18 -6.48 27.18
CA LEU A 337 -22.59 -6.91 25.92
C LEU A 337 -23.67 -7.23 24.89
N ALA A 338 -23.45 -6.82 23.64
CA ALA A 338 -24.30 -7.20 22.51
C ALA A 338 -23.45 -7.73 21.35
N PHE A 339 -24.03 -8.65 20.59
CA PHE A 339 -23.43 -9.19 19.37
C PHE A 339 -24.39 -8.97 18.21
N ASP A 340 -23.87 -8.42 17.12
CA ASP A 340 -24.60 -8.21 15.87
C ASP A 340 -23.77 -8.71 14.69
N SER A 341 -24.43 -9.27 13.68
CA SER A 341 -23.76 -9.80 12.48
C SER A 341 -23.04 -8.73 11.66
N PHE A 342 -23.39 -7.45 11.81
CA PHE A 342 -22.77 -6.34 11.09
C PHE A 342 -21.73 -5.58 11.91
N SER A 343 -22.00 -5.29 13.19
CA SER A 343 -21.07 -4.54 14.06
C SER A 343 -20.14 -5.42 14.88
N GLY A 344 -20.34 -6.74 14.91
CA GLY A 344 -19.58 -7.64 15.79
C GLY A 344 -20.00 -7.48 17.25
N MET A 345 -19.03 -7.57 18.16
CA MET A 345 -19.25 -7.34 19.59
C MET A 345 -19.28 -5.83 19.90
N GLU A 346 -20.29 -5.40 20.64
CA GLU A 346 -20.39 -4.08 21.26
C GLU A 346 -20.47 -4.22 22.78
N VAL A 347 -19.79 -3.33 23.48
CA VAL A 347 -19.67 -3.34 24.94
C VAL A 347 -20.22 -2.03 25.49
N ALA A 348 -21.09 -2.11 26.50
CA ALA A 348 -21.50 -0.95 27.29
C ALA A 348 -20.53 -0.79 28.48
N LEU A 349 -19.72 0.28 28.43
CA LEU A 349 -18.77 0.62 29.48
C LEU A 349 -19.38 1.73 30.35
N SER A 350 -19.58 1.44 31.64
CA SER A 350 -19.98 2.45 32.64
C SER A 350 -18.77 3.08 33.28
N PHE A 351 -18.88 4.36 33.67
CA PHE A 351 -17.85 5.09 34.40
C PHE A 351 -18.48 6.21 35.24
N ASP A 352 -17.70 6.84 36.11
CA ASP A 352 -18.19 7.92 36.98
C ASP A 352 -18.63 9.15 36.18
N GLN A 353 -19.86 9.61 36.42
CA GLN A 353 -20.37 10.84 35.85
C GLN A 353 -19.53 12.04 36.37
N PRO A 354 -19.11 12.99 35.52
CA PRO A 354 -18.36 14.16 35.94
C PRO A 354 -19.05 14.88 37.12
N ARG A 355 -18.29 15.26 38.15
CA ARG A 355 -18.85 15.85 39.40
C ARG A 355 -19.71 17.10 39.16
N GLU A 356 -19.40 17.87 38.13
CA GLU A 356 -20.17 19.05 37.71
C GLU A 356 -21.56 18.72 37.15
N LEU A 357 -21.80 17.45 36.78
CA LEU A 357 -23.02 16.96 36.15
C LEU A 357 -23.94 16.20 37.10
N GLN A 358 -23.41 15.61 38.18
CA GLN A 358 -24.20 14.78 39.09
C GLN A 358 -25.44 15.53 39.61
N LYS A 359 -25.34 16.81 39.94
CA LYS A 359 -26.49 17.60 40.43
C LYS A 359 -27.37 18.25 39.33
N LYS A 360 -27.15 17.91 38.06
CA LYS A 360 -27.87 18.52 36.92
C LYS A 360 -29.00 17.61 36.44
N SER A 361 -30.06 18.24 35.93
CA SER A 361 -31.15 17.50 35.26
C SER A 361 -30.63 16.72 34.05
N GLU A 362 -31.32 15.64 33.67
CA GLU A 362 -30.97 14.80 32.51
C GLU A 362 -30.75 15.64 31.23
N ARG A 363 -31.64 16.60 30.97
CA ARG A 363 -31.52 17.50 29.81
C ARG A 363 -30.23 18.32 29.84
N GLN A 364 -29.89 18.90 31.00
CA GLN A 364 -28.67 19.69 31.15
C GLN A 364 -27.40 18.83 31.04
N ARG A 365 -27.46 17.57 31.47
CA ARG A 365 -26.36 16.61 31.29
C ARG A 365 -26.16 16.28 29.82
N ARG A 366 -27.26 16.02 29.09
CA ARG A 366 -27.23 15.80 27.64
C ARG A 366 -26.64 16.99 26.90
N ASP A 367 -27.14 18.20 27.15
CA ASP A 367 -26.65 19.42 26.51
C ASP A 367 -25.16 19.66 26.76
N TRP A 368 -24.66 19.29 27.95
CA TRP A 368 -23.23 19.38 28.27
C TRP A 368 -22.40 18.36 27.50
N TRP A 369 -22.84 17.09 27.43
CA TRP A 369 -22.12 16.06 26.68
C TRP A 369 -22.05 16.41 25.19
N ASP A 370 -23.19 16.80 24.60
CA ASP A 370 -23.29 17.23 23.21
C ASP A 370 -22.37 18.45 22.94
N GLY A 371 -22.36 19.44 23.85
CA GLY A 371 -21.50 20.62 23.74
C GLY A 371 -20.01 20.33 23.96
N SER A 372 -19.67 19.32 24.75
CA SER A 372 -18.28 18.97 25.09
C SER A 372 -17.53 18.29 23.94
N LYS A 373 -18.27 17.69 22.99
CA LYS A 373 -17.74 16.85 21.90
C LYS A 373 -16.85 15.68 22.38
N ARG A 374 -17.04 15.24 23.62
CA ARG A 374 -16.34 14.07 24.21
C ARG A 374 -17.11 12.80 23.92
N LEU A 375 -16.39 11.68 23.80
CA LEU A 375 -16.92 10.35 23.48
C LEU A 375 -17.85 10.43 22.25
N GLY A 376 -17.47 11.24 21.27
CA GLY A 376 -18.21 11.45 20.05
C GLY A 376 -18.14 10.24 19.11
N HIS A 377 -18.84 10.35 17.98
CA HIS A 377 -18.81 9.33 16.94
C HIS A 377 -17.37 9.00 16.50
N GLU A 378 -17.03 7.71 16.51
CA GLU A 378 -15.70 7.19 16.17
C GLU A 378 -14.54 7.68 17.03
N ALA A 379 -14.83 8.21 18.24
CA ALA A 379 -13.78 8.54 19.20
C ALA A 379 -12.97 7.27 19.54
N LEU A 380 -11.64 7.41 19.48
CA LEU A 380 -10.71 6.36 19.90
C LEU A 380 -10.57 6.42 21.43
N VAL A 381 -10.76 5.27 22.08
CA VAL A 381 -10.60 5.13 23.53
C VAL A 381 -9.75 3.90 23.86
N CYS A 382 -9.02 3.95 24.96
CA CYS A 382 -8.22 2.84 25.48
C CYS A 382 -8.68 2.50 26.90
N LEU A 383 -9.06 1.24 27.12
CA LEU A 383 -9.35 0.67 28.42
C LEU A 383 -8.05 0.13 29.02
N LEU A 384 -7.67 0.64 30.18
CA LEU A 384 -6.48 0.25 30.93
C LEU A 384 -6.89 -0.42 32.25
N SER A 385 -6.19 -1.49 32.61
CA SER A 385 -6.35 -2.19 33.89
C SER A 385 -5.13 -2.06 34.79
N SER A 386 -5.36 -2.01 36.11
CA SER A 386 -4.32 -2.10 37.14
C SER A 386 -3.55 -3.43 37.14
N GLU A 387 -4.07 -4.48 36.52
CA GLU A 387 -3.37 -5.77 36.36
C GLU A 387 -2.48 -5.79 35.10
N GLY A 388 -2.35 -4.66 34.40
CA GLY A 388 -1.53 -4.56 33.19
C GLY A 388 -2.25 -5.14 31.98
N SER A 389 -3.36 -4.52 31.57
CA SER A 389 -3.96 -4.76 30.25
C SER A 389 -4.31 -3.43 29.58
N ALA A 390 -4.22 -3.40 28.24
CA ALA A 390 -4.52 -2.25 27.42
C ALA A 390 -5.30 -2.69 26.18
N THR A 391 -6.55 -2.25 26.06
CA THR A 391 -7.42 -2.61 24.93
C THR A 391 -8.00 -1.35 24.30
N PHE A 392 -7.91 -1.23 22.97
CA PHE A 392 -8.42 -0.08 22.24
C PHE A 392 -9.82 -0.34 21.65
N PHE A 393 -10.69 0.65 21.77
CA PHE A 393 -12.05 0.64 21.26
C PHE A 393 -12.36 1.87 20.42
N ILE A 394 -13.40 1.76 19.61
CA ILE A 394 -14.03 2.87 18.90
C ILE A 394 -15.44 3.05 19.46
N VAL A 395 -15.80 4.27 19.81
CA VAL A 395 -17.18 4.59 20.26
C VAL A 395 -18.17 4.34 19.11
N SER A 396 -19.19 3.52 19.38
CA SER A 396 -20.21 3.14 18.41
C SER A 396 -21.40 4.10 18.47
N PRO A 397 -21.84 4.69 17.34
CA PRO A 397 -23.02 5.56 17.32
C PRO A 397 -24.30 4.75 17.55
N ALA A 398 -25.33 5.44 18.06
CA ALA A 398 -26.66 4.87 18.06
C ALA A 398 -27.11 4.57 16.61
N PRO A 399 -27.60 3.36 16.31
CA PRO A 399 -27.99 3.01 14.95
C PRO A 399 -29.22 3.82 14.52
N ILE A 400 -29.11 4.46 13.33
CA ILE A 400 -30.18 5.28 12.75
C ILE A 400 -31.44 4.44 12.46
N ARG A 401 -31.25 3.14 12.16
CA ARG A 401 -32.33 2.19 11.91
C ARG A 401 -32.13 0.93 12.75
N PRO A 402 -33.21 0.36 13.32
CA PRO A 402 -33.12 -0.91 14.02
C PRO A 402 -32.63 -2.01 13.06
N LYS A 403 -31.55 -2.69 13.44
CA LYS A 403 -30.99 -3.80 12.67
C LYS A 403 -31.85 -5.04 12.85
N LYS A 404 -31.88 -5.90 11.84
CA LYS A 404 -32.49 -7.23 11.93
C LYS A 404 -31.38 -8.27 11.89
N ASP A 405 -31.48 -9.23 12.80
CA ASP A 405 -30.59 -10.37 12.83
C ASP A 405 -30.76 -11.18 11.54
N VAL A 406 -29.64 -11.50 10.88
CA VAL A 406 -29.64 -12.15 9.56
C VAL A 406 -30.17 -13.58 9.63
N GLN A 407 -29.98 -14.28 10.75
CA GLN A 407 -30.38 -15.69 10.91
C GLN A 407 -31.83 -15.85 11.38
N THR A 408 -32.27 -14.99 12.30
CA THR A 408 -33.56 -15.09 13.00
C THR A 408 -34.59 -14.07 12.51
N GLY A 409 -34.17 -13.05 11.77
CA GLY A 409 -35.04 -11.97 11.27
C GLY A 409 -35.59 -11.03 12.36
N LYS A 410 -35.23 -11.26 13.63
CA LYS A 410 -35.69 -10.47 14.78
C LYS A 410 -34.99 -9.12 14.83
N ILE A 411 -35.69 -8.10 15.33
CA ILE A 411 -35.11 -6.78 15.55
C ILE A 411 -34.11 -6.88 16.70
N ILE A 412 -32.86 -6.52 16.43
CA ILE A 412 -31.82 -6.41 17.45
C ILE A 412 -32.07 -5.10 18.20
N GLN A 413 -32.26 -5.19 19.52
CA GLN A 413 -32.37 -3.99 20.34
C GLN A 413 -30.96 -3.46 20.60
N PRO A 414 -30.65 -2.21 20.19
CA PRO A 414 -29.34 -1.65 20.42
C PRO A 414 -29.16 -1.31 21.90
N LEU A 415 -27.94 -1.52 22.41
CA LEU A 415 -27.55 -1.16 23.78
C LEU A 415 -27.85 0.32 24.07
N HIS A 416 -27.81 1.19 23.05
CA HIS A 416 -28.08 2.63 23.17
C HIS A 416 -29.47 2.98 23.69
N LYS A 417 -30.42 2.04 23.71
CA LYS A 417 -31.73 2.22 24.35
C LYS A 417 -31.67 2.15 25.87
N GLY A 418 -30.82 1.29 26.42
CA GLY A 418 -30.64 1.09 27.86
C GLY A 418 -29.50 1.91 28.44
N TYR A 419 -28.47 2.20 27.64
CA TYR A 419 -27.22 2.79 28.08
C TYR A 419 -26.91 4.08 27.33
N ASN A 420 -26.65 5.15 28.07
CA ASN A 420 -26.24 6.44 27.51
C ASN A 420 -25.45 7.27 28.54
N LEU A 421 -24.96 8.44 28.11
CA LEU A 421 -24.08 9.29 28.91
C LEU A 421 -24.81 10.16 29.94
N TRP A 422 -26.13 10.35 29.84
CA TRP A 422 -26.86 11.43 30.54
C TRP A 422 -28.03 11.00 31.41
N SER A 423 -28.52 9.76 31.33
CA SER A 423 -29.71 9.33 32.09
C SER A 423 -29.39 9.14 33.57
N GLU A 424 -28.28 8.49 33.93
CA GLU A 424 -27.93 8.15 35.33
C GLU A 424 -27.10 9.22 36.04
N GLU A 425 -27.52 9.58 37.27
CA GLU A 425 -26.96 10.71 38.02
C GLU A 425 -25.48 10.53 38.34
N GLU A 426 -25.10 9.34 38.81
CA GLU A 426 -23.76 9.03 39.31
C GLU A 426 -22.87 8.33 38.27
N ARG A 427 -23.47 7.68 37.28
CA ARG A 427 -22.78 6.87 36.26
C ARG A 427 -23.14 7.32 34.86
N ALA A 428 -22.18 7.24 33.95
CA ALA A 428 -22.38 7.44 32.52
C ALA A 428 -21.98 6.17 31.77
N HIS A 429 -22.64 5.91 30.65
CA HIS A 429 -22.38 4.73 29.84
C HIS A 429 -22.00 5.12 28.41
N VAL A 430 -20.91 4.53 27.90
CA VAL A 430 -20.49 4.63 26.50
C VAL A 430 -20.51 3.25 25.86
N ILE A 431 -20.98 3.18 24.63
CA ILE A 431 -21.00 1.94 23.86
C ILE A 431 -19.84 1.96 22.89
N ALA A 432 -18.99 0.94 22.95
CA ALA A 432 -17.78 0.88 22.17
C ALA A 432 -17.55 -0.52 21.60
N LYS A 433 -16.83 -0.58 20.47
CA LYS A 433 -16.44 -1.83 19.81
C LYS A 433 -14.92 -2.01 19.89
N PRO A 434 -14.41 -3.20 20.24
CA PRO A 434 -12.98 -3.46 20.24
C PRO A 434 -12.43 -3.37 18.82
N ILE A 435 -11.18 -2.92 18.69
CA ILE A 435 -10.53 -2.76 17.38
C ILE A 435 -9.98 -4.10 16.85
N ASN A 436 -9.40 -4.92 17.73
CA ASN A 436 -8.93 -6.25 17.39
C ASN A 436 -9.86 -7.32 17.95
N GLN A 437 -10.07 -8.38 17.17
CA GLN A 437 -10.90 -9.51 17.59
C GLN A 437 -10.24 -10.33 18.71
N SER A 438 -8.91 -10.38 18.76
CA SER A 438 -8.15 -11.01 19.85
C SER A 438 -8.54 -10.46 21.21
N ASP A 439 -8.77 -9.15 21.28
CA ASP A 439 -9.01 -8.44 22.54
C ASP A 439 -10.41 -8.73 23.09
N THR A 440 -11.30 -9.30 22.26
CA THR A 440 -12.62 -9.76 22.67
C THR A 440 -12.51 -10.90 23.69
N TYR A 441 -11.57 -11.82 23.49
CA TYR A 441 -11.38 -12.95 24.41
C TYR A 441 -10.88 -12.48 25.77
N THR A 442 -9.91 -11.56 25.78
CA THR A 442 -9.37 -10.98 27.02
C THR A 442 -10.47 -10.27 27.81
N LEU A 443 -11.33 -9.50 27.15
CA LEU A 443 -12.42 -8.79 27.82
C LEU A 443 -13.50 -9.73 28.36
N LEU A 444 -13.82 -10.81 27.63
CA LEU A 444 -14.73 -11.85 28.10
C LEU A 444 -14.14 -12.62 29.29
N ASP A 445 -12.85 -12.91 29.27
CA ASP A 445 -12.17 -13.59 30.38
C ASP A 445 -12.17 -12.71 31.64
N GLN A 446 -11.89 -11.40 31.50
CA GLN A 446 -12.01 -10.43 32.59
C GLN A 446 -13.41 -10.38 33.20
N LEU A 447 -14.45 -10.40 32.35
CA LEU A 447 -15.85 -10.45 32.79
C LEU A 447 -16.21 -11.73 33.55
N MET A 448 -15.68 -12.87 33.13
CA MET A 448 -15.99 -14.16 33.74
C MET A 448 -15.24 -14.39 35.05
N ASN A 449 -14.01 -13.86 35.18
CA ASN A 449 -13.13 -14.17 36.31
C ASN A 449 -13.26 -13.18 37.48
N GLY A 450 -13.96 -12.06 37.31
CA GLY A 450 -14.45 -11.22 38.43
C GLY A 450 -13.36 -10.63 39.33
N TYR A 451 -12.17 -10.38 38.78
CA TYR A 451 -11.08 -9.77 39.55
C TYR A 451 -11.42 -8.35 39.99
N ALA A 452 -10.91 -7.94 41.16
CA ALA A 452 -11.06 -6.60 41.70
C ALA A 452 -10.12 -5.61 40.98
N GLU A 453 -10.22 -5.55 39.65
CA GLU A 453 -9.39 -4.69 38.81
C GLU A 453 -9.89 -3.25 38.82
N GLN A 454 -8.98 -2.29 38.94
CA GLN A 454 -9.30 -0.89 38.71
C GLN A 454 -9.14 -0.58 37.22
N LEU A 455 -10.25 -0.28 36.57
CA LEU A 455 -10.27 0.07 35.15
C LEU A 455 -10.39 1.59 34.96
N SER A 456 -9.62 2.12 34.01
CA SER A 456 -9.74 3.49 33.53
C SER A 456 -9.86 3.53 32.01
N LEU A 457 -10.70 4.44 31.52
CA LEU A 457 -10.94 4.63 30.08
C LEU A 457 -10.32 5.96 29.68
N VAL A 458 -9.36 5.91 28.77
CA VAL A 458 -8.67 7.08 28.24
C VAL A 458 -9.24 7.39 26.87
N GLU A 459 -9.78 8.59 26.68
CA GLU A 459 -10.18 9.11 25.39
C GLU A 459 -9.07 9.98 24.79
N PHE A 460 -8.90 9.88 23.47
CA PHE A 460 -7.95 10.66 22.68
C PHE A 460 -8.69 11.66 21.75
N PRO A 461 -9.05 12.85 22.26
CA PRO A 461 -9.73 13.90 21.52
C PRO A 461 -9.08 14.22 20.17
N GLY A 462 -9.89 14.19 19.11
CA GLY A 462 -9.45 14.55 17.76
C GLY A 462 -8.61 13.50 17.05
N VAL A 463 -8.27 12.38 17.71
CA VAL A 463 -7.60 11.25 17.08
C VAL A 463 -8.64 10.30 16.50
N LEU A 464 -8.72 10.27 15.18
CA LEU A 464 -9.60 9.37 14.45
C LEU A 464 -8.76 8.25 13.85
N LEU A 465 -9.02 7.00 14.26
CA LEU A 465 -8.33 5.83 13.70
C LEU A 465 -8.41 5.77 12.16
N PRO A 466 -9.55 6.08 11.50
CA PRO A 466 -9.63 6.11 10.04
C PRO A 466 -8.70 7.14 9.37
N ALA A 467 -8.20 8.15 10.09
CA ALA A 467 -7.34 9.19 9.52
C ALA A 467 -5.90 8.73 9.27
N PHE A 468 -5.42 7.69 9.97
CA PHE A 468 -4.02 7.24 9.86
C PHE A 468 -3.87 5.74 9.64
N ARG A 469 -4.77 4.89 10.19
CA ARG A 469 -4.68 3.43 10.06
C ARG A 469 -4.63 2.97 8.59
N PRO A 470 -5.50 3.43 7.68
CA PRO A 470 -5.46 2.97 6.29
C PRO A 470 -4.15 3.32 5.59
N THR A 471 -3.58 4.50 5.89
CA THR A 471 -2.30 4.94 5.34
C THR A 471 -1.15 4.06 5.81
N LEU A 472 -1.08 3.76 7.12
CA LEU A 472 -0.07 2.87 7.67
C LEU A 472 -0.21 1.43 7.13
N GLN A 473 -1.44 0.90 7.01
CA GLN A 473 -1.68 -0.41 6.39
C GLN A 473 -1.24 -0.43 4.92
N ALA A 474 -1.51 0.64 4.17
CA ALA A 474 -1.06 0.75 2.79
C ALA A 474 0.48 0.74 2.71
N MET A 475 1.17 1.42 3.62
CA MET A 475 2.65 1.39 3.70
C MET A 475 3.18 -0.01 4.02
N GLN A 476 2.53 -0.75 4.94
CA GLN A 476 2.88 -2.15 5.23
C GLN A 476 2.76 -3.01 3.97
N THR A 477 1.60 -2.97 3.29
CA THR A 477 1.40 -3.70 2.02
C THR A 477 2.38 -3.27 0.93
N MET A 478 2.67 -1.97 0.81
CA MET A 478 3.65 -1.46 -0.16
C MET A 478 5.08 -1.93 0.16
N SER A 479 5.43 -2.15 1.42
CA SER A 479 6.76 -2.64 1.80
C SER A 479 6.99 -4.12 1.46
N GLU A 480 5.91 -4.92 1.43
CA GLU A 480 5.94 -6.31 0.98
C GLU A 480 5.92 -6.41 -0.55
N THR A 481 5.02 -5.66 -1.18
CA THR A 481 4.81 -5.74 -2.63
C THR A 481 5.83 -4.94 -3.44
N LEU A 482 6.42 -3.90 -2.84
CA LEU A 482 7.21 -2.85 -3.51
C LEU A 482 6.46 -2.16 -4.68
N ASP A 483 5.13 -2.22 -4.69
CA ASP A 483 4.31 -1.50 -5.68
C ASP A 483 4.06 -0.05 -5.23
N VAL A 484 5.09 0.78 -5.32
CA VAL A 484 5.01 2.19 -4.93
C VAL A 484 4.80 3.07 -6.16
N PRO A 485 3.72 3.89 -6.19
CA PRO A 485 3.55 4.91 -7.22
C PRO A 485 4.73 5.88 -7.24
N PHE A 486 5.21 6.24 -8.42
CA PHE A 486 6.35 7.17 -8.60
C PHE A 486 7.65 6.74 -7.91
N ALA A 487 7.88 5.44 -7.72
CA ALA A 487 9.11 4.91 -7.12
C ALA A 487 10.40 5.49 -7.75
N GLU A 488 10.38 5.74 -9.07
CA GLU A 488 11.49 6.33 -9.82
C GLU A 488 11.83 7.77 -9.42
N VAL A 489 10.87 8.50 -8.86
CA VAL A 489 11.05 9.85 -8.34
C VAL A 489 11.29 9.83 -6.84
N LEU A 490 10.58 8.97 -6.11
CA LEU A 490 10.62 8.92 -4.64
C LEU A 490 11.90 8.28 -4.10
N ALA A 491 12.41 7.26 -4.79
CA ALA A 491 13.64 6.56 -4.43
C ALA A 491 14.44 6.23 -5.70
N PRO A 492 15.03 7.24 -6.37
CA PRO A 492 15.81 7.01 -7.57
C PRO A 492 16.97 6.06 -7.24
N VAL A 493 17.06 4.98 -8.01
CA VAL A 493 18.15 4.02 -7.87
C VAL A 493 19.39 4.67 -8.49
N SER A 494 20.30 5.16 -7.66
CA SER A 494 21.59 5.66 -8.12
C SER A 494 22.38 4.49 -8.73
N MET A 495 22.27 4.30 -10.04
CA MET A 495 23.30 3.54 -10.74
C MET A 495 24.62 4.26 -10.51
N THR A 496 25.66 3.50 -10.21
CA THR A 496 27.04 3.93 -9.85
C THR A 496 27.69 4.97 -10.79
N ALA A 497 27.04 5.29 -11.91
CA ALA A 497 27.51 6.25 -12.88
C ALA A 497 27.22 7.73 -12.54
N ASN A 498 26.13 8.10 -11.84
CA ASN A 498 25.79 9.53 -11.66
C ASN A 498 24.87 9.83 -10.46
N ALA A 499 25.44 10.32 -9.35
CA ALA A 499 24.70 10.74 -8.16
C ALA A 499 23.94 12.08 -8.31
N ASP A 500 24.33 12.91 -9.29
CA ASP A 500 23.77 14.26 -9.52
C ASP A 500 22.83 14.32 -10.75
N ARG A 501 22.30 13.18 -11.22
CA ARG A 501 21.44 13.20 -12.40
C ARG A 501 20.07 13.78 -12.06
N ASP A 502 19.71 14.89 -12.69
CA ASP A 502 18.33 15.40 -12.69
C ASP A 502 17.37 14.27 -13.09
N ILE A 503 16.35 14.04 -12.26
CA ILE A 503 15.32 13.04 -12.52
C ILE A 503 14.49 13.52 -13.72
N ASP A 504 14.56 12.79 -14.83
CA ASP A 504 13.77 13.10 -16.02
C ASP A 504 12.30 12.69 -15.81
N VAL A 505 11.46 13.66 -15.47
CA VAL A 505 10.01 13.47 -15.33
C VAL A 505 9.35 13.68 -16.68
N GLY A 506 9.20 12.59 -17.43
CA GLY A 506 8.53 12.61 -18.72
C GLY A 506 7.00 12.76 -18.66
N PRO A 507 6.33 12.85 -19.82
CA PRO A 507 4.87 12.90 -19.89
C PRO A 507 4.19 11.62 -19.38
N PRO A 508 2.94 11.73 -18.88
CA PRO A 508 2.17 10.57 -18.43
C PRO A 508 1.89 9.61 -19.59
N ASN A 509 1.75 8.31 -19.28
CA ASN A 509 1.69 7.27 -20.31
C ASN A 509 0.61 7.54 -21.38
N TYR A 510 -0.60 7.95 -20.99
CA TYR A 510 -1.67 8.24 -21.96
C TYR A 510 -1.29 9.35 -22.96
N ALA A 511 -0.43 10.28 -22.55
CA ALA A 511 -0.01 11.42 -23.35
C ALA A 511 1.16 11.07 -24.30
N THR A 512 1.80 9.91 -24.12
CA THR A 512 2.83 9.41 -25.04
C THR A 512 2.28 8.56 -26.18
N ARG A 513 0.95 8.42 -26.26
CA ARG A 513 0.32 7.73 -27.39
C ARG A 513 0.66 8.46 -28.70
N PRO A 514 1.04 7.75 -29.78
CA PRO A 514 1.32 8.37 -31.06
C PRO A 514 0.17 9.28 -31.53
N GLY A 515 0.52 10.50 -31.96
CA GLY A 515 -0.45 11.49 -32.42
C GLY A 515 -1.31 12.16 -31.34
N PHE A 516 -1.10 11.86 -30.05
CA PHE A 516 -1.81 12.54 -28.97
C PHE A 516 -1.38 14.02 -28.84
N ARG A 517 -2.37 14.90 -28.65
CA ARG A 517 -2.19 16.32 -28.36
C ARG A 517 -3.29 16.78 -27.42
N TYR A 518 -2.96 17.67 -26.50
CA TYR A 518 -3.94 18.35 -25.64
C TYR A 518 -4.64 19.46 -26.43
N ASN A 519 -5.93 19.65 -26.16
CA ASN A 519 -6.70 20.78 -26.63
C ASN A 519 -6.75 21.87 -25.55
N LEU A 520 -5.99 22.95 -25.75
CA LEU A 520 -5.92 24.06 -24.81
C LEU A 520 -7.01 25.11 -25.02
N SER A 521 -7.86 24.94 -26.03
CA SER A 521 -8.86 25.96 -26.44
C SER A 521 -9.81 26.34 -25.30
N ALA A 522 -10.05 25.44 -24.35
CA ALA A 522 -10.91 25.62 -23.17
C ALA A 522 -10.53 26.81 -22.27
N VAL A 523 -9.25 27.18 -22.29
CA VAL A 523 -8.68 28.22 -21.42
C VAL A 523 -8.24 29.46 -22.19
N THR A 524 -8.42 29.46 -23.52
CA THR A 524 -8.12 30.61 -24.37
C THR A 524 -9.27 31.62 -24.41
N ASN A 525 -8.92 32.88 -24.64
CA ASN A 525 -9.82 33.97 -24.93
C ASN A 525 -10.56 33.66 -26.24
N ALA A 526 -11.89 33.81 -26.21
CA ALA A 526 -12.79 33.60 -27.35
C ALA A 526 -12.72 32.21 -28.03
N GLY A 527 -12.18 31.19 -27.35
CA GLY A 527 -12.11 29.81 -27.88
C GLY A 527 -11.12 29.63 -29.03
N THR A 528 -10.05 30.42 -29.05
CA THR A 528 -8.95 30.30 -30.01
C THR A 528 -8.41 28.87 -30.00
N ARG A 529 -8.30 28.26 -31.19
CA ARG A 529 -7.83 26.87 -31.30
C ARG A 529 -6.35 26.78 -31.00
N LEU A 530 -6.01 26.18 -29.86
CA LEU A 530 -4.64 25.96 -29.43
C LEU A 530 -4.44 24.48 -29.06
N TYR A 531 -3.38 23.88 -29.60
CA TYR A 531 -3.06 22.48 -29.34
C TYR A 531 -1.63 22.35 -28.86
N MET A 532 -1.41 21.41 -27.94
CA MET A 532 -0.09 21.15 -27.39
C MET A 532 0.29 19.69 -27.55
N THR A 533 1.49 19.45 -28.06
CA THR A 533 2.10 18.11 -28.00
C THR A 533 2.96 18.02 -26.74
N PRO A 534 2.75 17.03 -25.86
CA PRO A 534 3.51 16.89 -24.62
C PRO A 534 5.02 16.82 -24.85
N ALA A 535 5.81 17.51 -24.02
CA ALA A 535 7.27 17.55 -24.09
C ALA A 535 7.86 18.02 -25.44
N ARG A 536 7.06 18.68 -26.29
CA ARG A 536 7.52 19.36 -27.52
C ARG A 536 7.00 20.80 -27.53
N ASN A 537 7.79 21.72 -28.09
CA ASN A 537 7.41 23.12 -28.28
C ASN A 537 6.87 23.80 -27.01
N THR A 538 7.42 23.49 -25.84
CA THR A 538 6.93 23.96 -24.54
C THR A 538 7.03 25.48 -24.41
N GLU A 539 8.12 26.08 -24.88
CA GLU A 539 8.33 27.54 -24.84
C GLU A 539 7.34 28.28 -25.75
N GLU A 540 7.19 27.81 -27.00
CA GLU A 540 6.24 28.36 -27.98
C GLU A 540 4.80 28.26 -27.46
N THR A 541 4.40 27.08 -26.99
CA THR A 541 3.06 26.86 -26.41
C THR A 541 2.83 27.75 -25.19
N THR A 542 3.86 27.98 -24.37
CA THR A 542 3.76 28.89 -23.20
C THR A 542 3.52 30.32 -23.66
N ALA A 543 4.25 30.80 -24.67
CA ALA A 543 4.08 32.14 -25.21
C ALA A 543 2.68 32.31 -25.85
N GLU A 544 2.22 31.34 -26.64
CA GLU A 544 0.88 31.36 -27.24
C GLU A 544 -0.22 31.34 -26.19
N LEU A 545 -0.09 30.47 -25.17
CA LEU A 545 -1.07 30.41 -24.09
C LEU A 545 -1.09 31.72 -23.28
N THR A 546 0.06 32.36 -23.06
CA THR A 546 0.13 33.67 -22.40
C THR A 546 -0.56 34.76 -23.23
N ALA A 547 -0.34 34.76 -24.55
CA ALA A 547 -0.93 35.76 -25.45
C ALA A 547 -2.45 35.58 -25.64
N HIS A 548 -2.91 34.32 -25.62
CA HIS A 548 -4.29 33.97 -25.97
C HIS A 548 -5.14 33.57 -24.78
N SER A 549 -4.69 33.70 -23.53
CA SER A 549 -5.52 33.44 -22.34
C SER A 549 -5.44 34.59 -21.34
N SER A 550 -6.08 34.42 -20.20
CA SER A 550 -5.96 35.31 -19.05
C SER A 550 -4.85 34.90 -18.07
N LEU A 551 -4.05 33.89 -18.42
CA LEU A 551 -2.90 33.45 -17.62
C LEU A 551 -1.71 34.37 -17.85
N ASP A 552 -1.01 34.73 -16.77
CA ASP A 552 0.32 35.31 -16.90
C ASP A 552 1.34 34.26 -17.39
N PHE A 553 2.55 34.71 -17.74
CA PHE A 553 3.59 33.83 -18.26
C PHE A 553 3.96 32.67 -17.31
N GLY A 554 4.06 32.93 -16.00
CA GLY A 554 4.43 31.91 -15.02
C GLY A 554 3.31 30.88 -14.82
N GLN A 555 2.06 31.34 -14.85
CA GLN A 555 0.89 30.47 -14.80
C GLN A 555 0.75 29.63 -16.07
N ALA A 556 0.92 30.23 -17.26
CA ALA A 556 0.93 29.52 -18.53
C ALA A 556 2.04 28.46 -18.58
N GLN A 557 3.26 28.84 -18.16
CA GLN A 557 4.39 27.92 -18.06
C GLN A 557 4.08 26.76 -17.10
N SER A 558 3.44 27.04 -15.96
CA SER A 558 3.04 26.01 -14.99
C SER A 558 2.05 25.01 -15.58
N VAL A 559 1.06 25.48 -16.36
CA VAL A 559 0.09 24.62 -17.06
C VAL A 559 0.79 23.74 -18.09
N VAL A 560 1.57 24.33 -18.99
CA VAL A 560 2.31 23.62 -20.05
C VAL A 560 3.30 22.60 -19.43
N SER A 561 4.01 23.02 -18.39
CA SER A 561 4.94 22.15 -17.65
C SER A 561 4.21 20.96 -17.02
N SER A 562 3.03 21.19 -16.43
CA SER A 562 2.23 20.13 -15.79
C SER A 562 1.66 19.14 -16.80
N LEU A 563 1.23 19.60 -17.98
CA LEU A 563 0.75 18.71 -19.05
C LEU A 563 1.87 17.89 -19.69
N SER A 564 3.13 18.33 -19.56
CA SER A 564 4.30 17.63 -20.11
C SER A 564 4.91 16.60 -19.16
N ARG A 565 4.40 16.48 -17.93
CA ARG A 565 5.03 15.69 -16.87
C ARG A 565 4.00 14.83 -16.13
N PHE A 566 4.36 13.60 -15.79
CA PHE A 566 3.49 12.76 -14.95
C PHE A 566 3.46 13.22 -13.49
N LEU A 567 4.45 14.02 -13.07
CA LEU A 567 4.52 14.69 -11.77
C LEU A 567 4.98 16.13 -11.97
N ALA A 568 4.26 17.09 -11.40
CA ALA A 568 4.61 18.50 -11.49
C ALA A 568 4.46 19.18 -10.13
N LEU A 569 5.41 20.05 -9.81
CA LEU A 569 5.40 20.88 -8.61
C LEU A 569 5.20 22.33 -9.03
N ILE A 570 4.06 22.91 -8.62
CA ILE A 570 3.75 24.33 -8.87
C ILE A 570 3.99 25.08 -7.56
N GLN A 571 5.11 25.81 -7.50
CA GLN A 571 5.41 26.69 -6.37
C GLN A 571 4.95 28.11 -6.70
N GLY A 572 4.19 28.72 -5.81
CA GLY A 572 3.73 30.10 -5.96
C GLY A 572 3.59 30.79 -4.60
N PRO A 573 4.13 32.02 -4.43
CA PRO A 573 3.89 32.84 -3.24
C PRO A 573 2.39 33.05 -2.93
N PRO A 574 2.05 33.59 -1.75
CA PRO A 574 0.68 34.01 -1.45
C PRO A 574 0.16 34.99 -2.51
N GLY A 575 -1.07 34.80 -2.99
CA GLY A 575 -1.70 35.70 -3.96
C GLY A 575 -1.36 35.46 -5.44
N THR A 576 -0.48 34.52 -5.80
CA THR A 576 -0.09 34.30 -7.22
C THR A 576 -1.06 33.46 -8.05
N GLY A 577 -2.29 33.24 -7.56
CA GLY A 577 -3.32 32.54 -8.33
C GLY A 577 -3.10 31.03 -8.48
N LYS A 578 -2.43 30.33 -7.55
CA LYS A 578 -2.23 28.87 -7.62
C LYS A 578 -3.52 28.08 -7.87
N SER A 579 -4.59 28.42 -7.14
CA SER A 579 -5.92 27.79 -7.33
C SER A 579 -6.47 28.09 -8.73
N TYR A 580 -6.27 29.30 -9.23
CA TYR A 580 -6.70 29.70 -10.57
C TYR A 580 -5.95 28.93 -11.67
N THR A 581 -4.63 28.77 -11.54
CA THR A 581 -3.81 27.92 -12.44
C THR A 581 -4.28 26.46 -12.40
N GLY A 582 -4.55 25.93 -11.20
CA GLY A 582 -5.09 24.57 -11.03
C GLY A 582 -6.44 24.38 -11.72
N VAL A 583 -7.34 25.36 -11.63
CA VAL A 583 -8.63 25.34 -12.34
C VAL A 583 -8.44 25.30 -13.86
N GLN A 584 -7.51 26.07 -14.43
CA GLN A 584 -7.24 26.01 -15.87
C GLN A 584 -6.70 24.65 -16.30
N LEU A 585 -5.76 24.07 -15.52
CA LEU A 585 -5.24 22.73 -15.78
C LEU A 585 -6.34 21.67 -15.77
N ILE A 586 -7.24 21.72 -14.78
CA ILE A 586 -8.36 20.79 -14.66
C ILE A 586 -9.32 20.92 -15.86
N LYS A 587 -9.63 22.16 -16.31
CA LYS A 587 -10.48 22.37 -17.49
C LYS A 587 -9.91 21.70 -18.74
N ILE A 588 -8.61 21.85 -18.98
CA ILE A 588 -7.93 21.21 -20.12
C ILE A 588 -8.06 19.69 -20.03
N LEU A 589 -7.74 19.11 -18.85
CA LEU A 589 -7.85 17.66 -18.65
C LEU A 589 -9.29 17.14 -18.81
N LEU A 590 -10.31 17.90 -18.42
CA LEU A 590 -11.71 17.53 -18.59
C LEU A 590 -12.13 17.54 -20.06
N ASP A 591 -11.71 18.54 -20.83
CA ASP A 591 -11.98 18.62 -22.27
C ASP A 591 -11.27 17.49 -23.04
N ASP A 592 -10.08 17.09 -22.60
CA ASP A 592 -9.31 15.98 -23.16
C ASP A 592 -9.65 14.61 -22.55
N LYS A 593 -10.66 14.51 -21.67
CA LYS A 593 -11.00 13.27 -20.94
C LYS A 593 -11.23 12.09 -21.88
N LYS A 594 -11.97 12.29 -22.97
CA LYS A 594 -12.24 11.23 -23.96
C LYS A 594 -10.98 10.89 -24.77
N ALA A 595 -10.23 11.90 -25.20
CA ALA A 595 -9.02 11.71 -26.00
C ALA A 595 -7.93 10.94 -25.23
N GLY A 596 -7.72 11.30 -23.96
CA GLY A 596 -6.76 10.68 -23.06
C GLY A 596 -7.27 9.42 -22.34
N LYS A 597 -8.55 9.03 -22.51
CA LYS A 597 -9.22 7.98 -21.72
C LYS A 597 -9.03 8.18 -20.21
N LEU A 598 -9.18 9.43 -19.75
CA LEU A 598 -8.89 9.81 -18.36
C LEU A 598 -10.00 9.36 -17.40
N GLY A 599 -9.59 8.94 -16.20
CA GLY A 599 -10.47 8.61 -15.09
C GLY A 599 -11.07 9.84 -14.39
N PRO A 600 -11.66 9.67 -13.20
CA PRO A 600 -12.02 10.79 -12.35
C PRO A 600 -10.77 11.56 -11.91
N ILE A 601 -10.91 12.88 -11.75
CA ILE A 601 -9.88 13.75 -11.16
C ILE A 601 -10.17 13.85 -9.67
N ILE A 602 -9.18 13.53 -8.83
CA ILE A 602 -9.28 13.64 -7.38
C ILE A 602 -8.53 14.89 -6.94
N CYS A 603 -9.24 15.81 -6.28
CA CYS A 603 -8.65 17.01 -5.66
C CYS A 603 -8.53 16.77 -4.16
N VAL A 604 -7.31 16.89 -3.63
CA VAL A 604 -7.02 16.68 -2.20
C VAL A 604 -6.43 17.96 -1.63
N CYS A 605 -6.95 18.41 -0.49
CA CYS A 605 -6.51 19.61 0.21
C CYS A 605 -6.36 19.31 1.70
N TYR A 606 -5.47 20.05 2.37
CA TYR A 606 -5.25 19.87 3.82
C TYR A 606 -6.43 20.38 4.67
N THR A 607 -7.20 21.36 4.17
CA THR A 607 -8.32 21.95 4.91
C THR A 607 -9.59 21.96 4.06
N ASN A 608 -10.75 21.85 4.71
CA ASN A 608 -12.05 21.95 4.05
C ASN A 608 -12.22 23.33 3.38
N HIS A 609 -11.78 24.40 4.02
CA HIS A 609 -11.83 25.75 3.42
C HIS A 609 -11.05 25.86 2.10
N ALA A 610 -9.96 25.10 1.92
CA ALA A 610 -9.22 25.11 0.65
C ALA A 610 -9.91 24.29 -0.45
N LEU A 611 -10.77 23.34 -0.04
CA LEU A 611 -11.54 22.48 -0.93
C LEU A 611 -12.86 23.14 -1.36
N ASP A 612 -13.54 23.79 -0.42
CA ASP A 612 -14.72 24.65 -0.62
C ASP A 612 -14.37 25.86 -1.51
#